data_AF-A0A521DRI3-F1
#
_entry.id   AF-A0A521DRI3-F1
#
_cell.length_a   1.000
_cell.length_b   1.000
_cell.length_c   1.000
_cell.angle_alpha   90.00
_cell.angle_beta   90.00
_cell.angle_gamma   90.00
#
_symmetry.space_group_name_H-M   'P 1'
#
loop_
_entity.id
_entity.type
_entity.pdbx_description
1 polymer ?
#
loop_
_entity_poly.entity_id
_entity_poly.type
_entity_poly.pdbx_seq_one_letter_code
_entity_poly.pdbx_strand_id
1 'polypeptide(L)' 'MGYESVILIGHENYYPRFGYKKTSNFGISFPFDIPEENGMAVELVKDGLKNKKGVVKYPQEFGID' A
#
# COMPACT_ATOMS: atom_id res chain seq x y z
N MET A 1 -17.85 0.73 -7.92
CA MET A 1 -16.92 0.56 -6.79
C MET A 1 -15.87 1.66 -6.91
N GLY A 2 -16.03 2.77 -6.17
CA GLY A 2 -15.23 4.00 -6.33
C GLY A 2 -13.93 3.99 -5.53
N TYR A 3 -13.12 2.94 -5.67
CA TYR A 3 -11.83 2.84 -4.99
C TYR A 3 -10.75 3.62 -5.75
N GLU A 4 -9.89 4.32 -5.02
CA GLU A 4 -8.87 5.22 -5.60
C GLU A 4 -7.47 4.59 -5.68
N SER A 5 -7.20 3.55 -4.90
CA SER A 5 -5.89 2.92 -4.78
C SER A 5 -5.96 1.48 -4.27
N VAL A 6 -4.89 0.72 -4.46
CA VAL A 6 -4.67 -0.61 -3.85
C VAL A 6 -3.35 -0.59 -3.08
N ILE A 7 -3.36 -1.20 -1.89
CA ILE A 7 -2.17 -1.41 -1.05
C ILE A 7 -2.04 -2.91 -0.81
N LEU A 8 -0.82 -3.43 -0.87
CA LEU A 8 -0.52 -4.83 -0.60
C LEU A 8 0.86 -5.01 0.01
N ILE A 9 1.07 -6.19 0.60
CA ILE A 9 2.38 -6.70 0.98
C ILE A 9 2.69 -7.87 0.05
N GLY A 10 3.79 -7.81 -0.67
CA GLY A 10 4.09 -8.78 -1.71
C GLY A 10 5.56 -8.77 -2.13
N HIS A 11 5.90 -9.63 -3.07
CA HIS A 11 7.28 -9.79 -3.52
C HIS A 11 7.77 -8.54 -4.28
N GLU A 12 8.92 -8.00 -3.85
CA GLU A 12 9.52 -6.78 -4.40
C GLU A 12 9.66 -6.78 -5.93
N ASN A 13 10.00 -7.91 -6.54
CA ASN A 13 10.20 -8.01 -8.00
C ASN A 13 8.94 -8.37 -8.80
N TYR A 14 7.83 -8.76 -8.15
CA TYR A 14 6.63 -9.22 -8.87
C TYR A 14 5.67 -8.05 -9.19
N TYR A 15 5.32 -7.26 -8.18
CA TYR A 15 4.27 -6.24 -8.30
C TYR A 15 4.65 -4.96 -9.04
N PRO A 16 5.91 -4.49 -9.05
CA PRO A 16 6.30 -3.32 -9.86
C PRO A 16 6.01 -3.47 -11.36
N ARG A 17 5.94 -4.72 -11.86
CA ARG A 17 5.57 -5.04 -13.24
C ARG A 17 4.17 -4.54 -13.63
N PHE A 18 3.32 -4.25 -12.65
CA PHE A 18 1.94 -3.77 -12.83
C PHE A 18 1.76 -2.30 -12.41
N GLY A 19 2.85 -1.54 -12.24
CA GLY A 19 2.80 -0.12 -11.88
C GLY A 19 2.72 0.16 -10.38
N TYR A 20 2.85 -0.87 -9.53
CA TYR A 20 2.99 -0.68 -8.09
C TYR A 20 4.32 0.02 -7.75
N LYS A 21 4.28 0.84 -6.72
CA LYS A 21 5.43 1.55 -6.14
C LYS A 21 5.46 1.31 -4.64
N LYS A 22 6.60 1.51 -3.99
CA LYS A 22 6.71 1.40 -2.54
C LYS A 22 5.69 2.30 -1.82
N THR A 23 5.05 1.81 -0.76
CA THR A 23 4.13 2.60 0.07
C THR A 23 4.82 3.78 0.75
N SER A 24 6.12 3.65 1.05
CA SER A 24 6.98 4.71 1.62
C SER A 24 7.03 5.96 0.76
N ASN A 25 6.95 5.84 -0.58
CA ASN A 25 6.89 6.97 -1.50
C ASN A 25 5.65 7.85 -1.30
N PHE A 26 4.60 7.29 -0.71
CA PHE A 26 3.34 7.97 -0.40
C PHE A 26 3.24 8.37 1.08
N GLY A 27 4.24 8.05 1.91
CA GLY A 27 4.16 8.25 3.37
C GLY A 27 3.16 7.30 4.04
N ILE A 28 2.99 6.10 3.48
CA ILE A 28 2.13 5.04 4.02
C ILE A 28 3.00 3.94 4.63
N SER A 29 2.67 3.54 5.85
CA SER A 29 3.33 2.46 6.60
C SER A 29 2.32 1.41 7.09
N PHE A 30 2.84 0.34 7.68
CA PHE A 30 2.06 -0.78 8.19
C PHE A 30 2.13 -0.82 9.73
N PRO A 31 1.14 -1.41 10.42
CA PRO A 31 1.12 -1.51 11.88
C PRO A 31 2.10 -2.56 12.44
N PHE A 32 2.91 -3.17 11.58
CA PHE A 32 3.92 -4.18 11.92
C PHE A 32 5.13 -4.03 11.00
N ASP A 33 6.25 -4.62 11.42
CA ASP A 33 7.50 -4.54 10.67
C ASP A 33 7.45 -5.41 9.40
N ILE A 34 7.78 -4.77 8.28
CA ILE A 34 8.02 -5.45 7.00
C ILE A 34 9.25 -4.84 6.33
N PRO A 35 9.93 -5.60 5.44
CA PRO A 35 10.85 -5.01 4.50
C PRO A 35 10.15 -3.92 3.68
N GLU A 36 10.74 -2.75 3.58
CA GLU A 36 10.16 -1.60 2.88
C GLU A 36 9.82 -1.93 1.40
N GLU A 37 10.66 -2.78 0.79
CA GLU A 37 10.49 -3.28 -0.57
C GLU A 37 9.26 -4.16 -0.78
N ASN A 38 8.66 -4.72 0.28
CA ASN A 38 7.48 -5.56 0.16
C ASN A 38 6.18 -4.77 0.27
N GLY A 39 6.21 -3.57 0.86
CA GLY A 39 5.06 -2.68 0.99
C GLY A 39 4.81 -1.93 -0.31
N MET A 40 3.74 -2.28 -1.02
CA MET A 40 3.47 -1.79 -2.38
C MET A 40 2.09 -1.13 -2.49
N ALA A 41 2.01 -0.06 -3.27
CA ALA A 41 0.78 0.67 -3.57
C ALA A 41 0.67 1.05 -5.06
N VAL A 42 -0.55 1.06 -5.59
CA VAL A 42 -0.86 1.58 -6.92
C VAL A 42 -2.08 2.49 -6.85
N GLU A 43 -2.02 3.60 -7.56
CA GLU A 43 -3.16 4.51 -7.75
C GLU A 43 -4.03 4.00 -8.90
N LEU A 44 -5.33 3.81 -8.66
CA LEU A 44 -6.31 3.38 -9.69
C LEU A 44 -6.86 4.56 -10.48
N VAL A 45 -6.81 5.75 -9.89
CA VAL A 45 -7.14 7.03 -10.51
C VAL A 45 -5.95 7.97 -10.34
N LYS A 46 -5.81 8.92 -11.26
CA LYS A 46 -4.74 9.93 -11.16
C LYS A 46 -4.82 10.64 -9.81
N ASP A 47 -3.69 10.71 -9.11
CA ASP A 47 -3.55 11.36 -7.79
C ASP A 47 -4.43 10.73 -6.68
N GLY A 48 -4.84 9.46 -6.80
CA GLY A 48 -5.69 8.77 -5.83
C GLY A 48 -5.10 8.63 -4.42
N LEU A 49 -3.77 8.69 -4.27
CA LEU A 49 -3.08 8.70 -2.97
C LEU A 49 -2.62 10.10 -2.56
N LYS A 50 -2.96 11.14 -3.32
CA LYS A 50 -2.57 12.51 -2.99
C LYS A 50 -3.13 12.92 -1.63
N ASN A 51 -2.23 13.40 -0.76
CA ASN A 51 -2.53 13.78 0.63
C ASN A 51 -3.04 12.63 1.52
N LYS A 52 -2.89 11.36 1.12
CA LYS A 52 -3.19 10.18 1.95
C LYS A 52 -1.88 9.65 2.54
N LYS A 53 -1.71 9.77 3.86
CA LYS A 53 -0.51 9.36 4.59
C LYS A 53 -0.91 8.72 5.92
N GLY A 54 -0.07 7.88 6.49
CA GLY A 54 -0.29 7.25 7.78
C GLY A 54 -0.15 5.73 7.76
N VAL A 55 -0.76 5.08 8.75
CA VAL A 55 -0.67 3.63 8.94
C VAL A 55 -1.88 2.93 8.34
N VAL A 56 -1.66 1.86 7.58
CA VAL A 56 -2.73 1.01 7.04
C VAL A 56 -3.49 0.35 8.19
N LYS A 57 -4.82 0.52 8.20
CA LYS A 57 -5.70 -0.21 9.11
C LYS A 57 -6.31 -1.41 8.39
N TYR A 58 -6.06 -2.60 8.91
CA TYR A 58 -6.64 -3.83 8.38
C TYR A 58 -8.04 -4.08 8.97
N PRO A 59 -8.91 -4.80 8.23
CA PRO A 59 -10.12 -5.38 8.82
C PRO A 59 -9.78 -6.30 10.00
N GLN A 60 -10.69 -6.39 10.97
CA GLN A 60 -10.47 -7.15 12.21
C GLN A 60 -10.17 -8.64 11.94
N GLU A 61 -10.70 -9.18 10.84
CA GLU A 61 -10.51 -10.57 10.41
C GLU A 61 -9.04 -10.94 10.17
N PHE A 62 -8.17 -9.96 9.96
CA PHE A 62 -6.73 -10.17 9.85
C PHE A 62 -6.03 -10.33 11.21
N GLY A 63 -6.70 -10.00 12.33
CA GLY A 63 -6.11 -10.12 13.68
C GLY A 63 -4.97 -9.15 13.94
N ILE A 64 -4.98 -7.98 13.28
CA ILE A 64 -3.94 -6.95 13.36
C ILE A 64 -4.61 -5.68 13.92
N ASP A 65 -4.21 -5.28 15.13
CA ASP A 65 -4.66 -4.06 15.81
C ASP A 65 -3.70 -2.87 15.58
#